data_AF-A0A2G5IGG6-F1
#
_entry.id   AF-A0A2G5IGG6-F1
#
_cell.length_a   1.000
_cell.length_b   1.000
_cell.length_c   1.000
_cell.angle_alpha   90.00
_cell.angle_beta   90.00
_cell.angle_gamma   90.00
#
_symmetry.space_group_name_H-M   'P 1'
#
loop_
_entity.id
_entity.type
_entity.pdbx_description
1 polymer ?
#
loop_
_entity_poly.entity_id
_entity_poly.type
_entity_poly.pdbx_seq_one_letter_code
_entity_poly.pdbx_strand_id
1 'polypeptide(L)' 'MGHPHPGLHGLKAGGGNEFRAYVNGKEYVGDPAVVEFRAHDEIALVYGPVGQKTDVPSSYDWPSSSARPWSAGRPSGMA' A
#
# COMPACT_ATOMS: atom_id res chain seq x y z
N MET A 1 1.44 14.06 -26.66
CA MET A 1 2.17 13.03 -25.89
C MET A 1 1.60 13.05 -24.49
N GLY A 2 0.85 12.02 -24.10
CA GLY A 2 0.19 11.94 -22.79
C GLY A 2 1.18 11.42 -21.74
N HIS A 3 1.46 12.22 -20.73
CA HIS A 3 2.25 11.80 -19.58
C HIS A 3 1.41 10.79 -18.78
N PRO A 4 1.88 9.55 -18.55
CA PRO A 4 1.19 8.61 -17.67
C PRO A 4 1.17 9.21 -16.27
N HIS A 5 -0.01 9.38 -15.67
CA HIS A 5 -0.17 9.97 -14.35
C HIS A 5 0.14 8.92 -13.27
N PRO A 6 1.30 8.97 -12.58
CA PRO A 6 1.58 8.08 -11.47
C PRO A 6 1.05 8.77 -10.21
N GLY A 7 -0.23 8.60 -9.94
CA GLY A 7 -0.89 9.26 -8.80
C GLY A 7 -1.78 8.29 -8.05
N LEU A 8 -1.58 8.21 -6.73
CA LEU A 8 -2.57 7.62 -5.83
C LEU A 8 -3.69 8.63 -5.61
N HIS A 9 -4.86 8.39 -6.19
CA HIS A 9 -6.14 9.02 -5.83
C HIS A 9 -6.06 10.55 -5.62
N GLY A 10 -5.46 11.28 -6.57
CA GLY A 10 -5.41 12.75 -6.59
C GLY A 10 -4.12 13.38 -6.05
N LEU A 11 -3.26 12.60 -5.39
CA LEU A 11 -1.89 13.01 -5.06
C LEU A 11 -1.01 12.91 -6.32
N LYS A 12 -0.34 14.01 -6.66
CA LYS A 12 0.57 14.08 -7.81
C LYS A 12 1.99 14.30 -7.30
N ALA A 13 2.94 13.51 -7.79
CA ALA A 13 4.36 13.88 -7.72
C ALA A 13 4.60 15.20 -8.49
N GLY A 14 5.55 16.00 -8.02
CA GLY A 14 5.84 17.35 -8.53
C GLY A 14 5.60 18.45 -7.50
N GLY A 15 5.98 19.69 -7.83
CA GLY A 15 5.81 20.85 -6.94
C GLY A 15 6.63 20.77 -5.64
N GLY A 16 7.74 20.04 -5.66
CA GLY A 16 8.61 19.81 -4.48
C GLY A 16 8.30 18.53 -3.71
N ASN A 17 7.27 17.76 -4.10
CA ASN A 17 6.95 16.46 -3.51
C ASN A 17 7.23 15.30 -4.49
N GLU A 18 7.48 14.12 -3.95
CA GLU A 18 7.73 12.88 -4.68
C GLU A 18 7.00 11.70 -4.05
N PHE A 19 6.85 10.62 -4.83
CA PHE A 19 6.48 9.31 -4.35
C PHE A 19 7.71 8.42 -4.31
N ARG A 20 7.88 7.67 -3.22
CA ARG A 20 8.92 6.66 -3.08
C ARG A 20 8.30 5.34 -2.63
N ALA A 21 8.68 4.26 -3.30
CA ALA A 21 8.26 2.92 -2.98
C ALA A 21 9.34 2.23 -2.16
N TYR A 22 8.93 1.42 -1.19
CA TYR A 22 9.81 0.60 -0.37
C TYR A 22 9.28 -0.82 -0.40
N VAL A 23 10.17 -1.80 -0.53
CA VAL A 23 9.87 -3.24 -0.45
C VAL A 23 10.67 -3.81 0.72
N ASN A 24 9.96 -4.39 1.70
CA ASN A 24 10.55 -4.95 2.91
C ASN A 24 11.47 -3.93 3.63
N GLY A 25 11.01 -2.68 3.74
CA GLY A 25 11.72 -1.57 4.39
C GLY A 25 12.84 -0.94 3.56
N LYS A 26 13.18 -1.50 2.40
CA LYS A 26 14.24 -0.98 1.52
C LYS A 26 13.64 -0.15 0.39
N GLU A 27 14.17 1.06 0.19
CA GLU A 27 13.77 1.91 -0.92
C GLU A 27 14.01 1.20 -2.26
N TYR A 28 12.97 1.18 -3.10
CA TYR A 28 13.02 0.66 -4.44
C TYR A 28 13.45 1.78 -5.39
N VAL A 29 14.58 1.61 -6.04
CA VAL A 29 15.13 2.57 -7.02
C VAL A 29 14.77 2.10 -8.42
N GLY A 30 13.93 2.87 -9.11
CA GLY A 30 13.47 2.54 -10.46
C GLY A 30 11.99 2.84 -10.65
N ASP A 31 11.38 2.27 -11.67
CA ASP A 31 9.93 2.36 -11.89
C ASP A 31 9.20 1.39 -10.94
N PRO A 32 8.46 1.87 -9.93
CA PRO A 32 7.74 0.98 -9.02
C PRO A 32 6.64 0.16 -9.70
N ALA A 33 6.20 0.54 -10.91
CA ALA A 33 5.19 -0.21 -11.66
C ALA A 33 5.69 -1.58 -12.15
N VAL A 34 7.01 -1.82 -12.15
CA VAL A 34 7.61 -3.11 -12.55
C VAL A 34 7.98 -4.01 -11.37
N VAL A 35 7.64 -3.62 -10.14
CA VAL A 35 7.91 -4.45 -8.96
C VAL A 35 7.08 -5.73 -9.04
N GLU A 36 7.77 -6.87 -9.12
CA GLU A 36 7.15 -8.19 -8.98
C GLU A 36 7.01 -8.51 -7.50
N PHE A 37 5.76 -8.67 -7.03
CA PHE A 37 5.48 -8.99 -5.63
C PHE A 37 5.63 -10.48 -5.37
N ARG A 38 6.44 -10.83 -4.39
CA ARG A 38 6.55 -12.20 -3.87
C ARG A 38 5.57 -12.40 -2.71
N ALA A 39 5.33 -13.66 -2.38
CA ALA A 39 4.55 -13.99 -1.19
C ALA A 39 5.19 -13.34 0.04
N HIS A 40 4.36 -12.60 0.79
CA HIS A 40 4.74 -11.89 2.02
C HIS A 40 5.65 -10.67 1.84
N ASP A 41 5.86 -10.16 0.63
CA ASP A 41 6.48 -8.84 0.48
C ASP A 41 5.57 -7.76 1.07
N GLU A 42 6.17 -6.87 1.85
CA GLU A 42 5.49 -5.70 2.39
C GLU A 42 5.94 -4.43 1.68
N ILE A 43 4.97 -3.63 1.26
CA ILE A 43 5.20 -2.45 0.42
C ILE A 43 4.69 -1.20 1.13
N ALA A 44 5.56 -0.19 1.21
CA ALA A 44 5.16 1.15 1.63
C ALA A 44 5.32 2.12 0.46
N LEU A 45 4.29 2.96 0.27
CA LEU A 45 4.38 4.10 -0.64
C LEU A 45 4.38 5.39 0.20
N VAL A 46 5.50 6.11 0.16
CA VAL A 46 5.70 7.35 0.91
C VAL A 46 5.57 8.53 -0.04
N TYR A 47 4.70 9.48 0.32
CA TYR A 47 4.56 10.76 -0.36
C TYR A 47 5.05 11.89 0.53
N GLY A 48 5.90 12.76 0.01
CA GLY A 48 6.42 13.90 0.77
C GLY A 48 7.46 14.72 0.01
N PRO A 49 8.10 15.71 0.66
CA PRO A 49 9.11 16.55 0.05
C PRO A 49 10.29 15.73 -0.48
N VAL A 50 10.87 16.20 -1.59
CA VAL A 50 12.06 15.59 -2.19
C VAL A 50 13.18 15.46 -1.15
N GLY A 51 13.70 14.24 -0.98
CA GLY A 51 14.80 13.96 -0.07
C GLY A 51 14.42 13.88 1.42
N GLN A 52 13.14 13.97 1.78
CA GLN A 52 12.70 13.75 3.16
C GLN A 52 13.03 12.32 3.59
N LYS A 53 13.88 12.11 4.60
CA LYS A 53 14.13 10.75 5.10
C LYS A 53 12.91 10.20 5.85
N THR A 54 12.55 8.95 5.55
CA THR A 54 11.48 8.23 6.25
C THR A 54 12.02 6.89 6.70
N ASP A 55 11.84 6.58 7.98
CA ASP A 55 12.14 5.26 8.52
C ASP A 55 10.98 4.32 8.17
N VAL A 56 11.22 3.39 7.25
CA VAL A 56 10.23 2.41 6.81
C VAL A 56 10.63 1.06 7.39
N PRO A 57 9.80 0.44 8.25
CA PRO A 57 10.11 -0.86 8.83
C PRO A 57 10.14 -1.95 7.76
N SER A 58 10.93 -2.99 8.01
CA SER A 58 10.98 -4.17 7.14
C SER A 58 9.81 -5.13 7.30
N SER A 59 9.03 -4.97 8.38
CA SER A 59 7.86 -5.79 8.72
C SER A 59 6.83 -4.96 9.49
N TYR A 60 5.54 -5.18 9.24
CA TYR A 60 4.44 -4.62 10.01
C TYR A 60 3.74 -5.73 10.82
N ASP A 61 3.47 -5.46 12.10
CA ASP A 61 2.64 -6.34 12.92
C ASP A 61 1.18 -6.05 12.58
N TRP A 62 0.62 -6.86 11.68
CA TRP A 62 -0.78 -6.76 11.31
C TRP A 62 -1.63 -7.49 12.36
N PRO A 63 -2.61 -6.83 13.00
CA PRO A 63 -3.52 -7.52 13.88
C PRO A 63 -4.26 -8.60 13.07
N SER A 64 -4.35 -9.81 13.61
CA SER A 64 -5.14 -10.87 12.99
C SER A 64 -6.55 -10.35 12.74
N SER A 65 -7.02 -10.37 11.49
CA SER A 65 -8.42 -10.07 11.20
C SER A 65 -9.25 -11.12 11.93
N SER A 66 -9.84 -10.77 13.07
CA SER A 66 -10.87 -11.60 13.68
C SER A 66 -12.05 -11.55 12.71
N ALA A 67 -12.07 -12.52 11.78
CA ALA A 67 -13.22 -12.74 10.93
C ALA A 67 -14.42 -12.84 11.87
N ARG A 68 -15.31 -11.85 11.83
CA ARG A 68 -16.60 -11.98 12.47
C ARG A 68 -17.22 -13.24 11.86
N PRO A 69 -17.62 -14.26 12.63
CA PRO A 69 -18.36 -15.35 12.05
C PRO A 69 -19.57 -14.72 11.39
N TRP A 70 -19.77 -15.00 10.10
CA TRP A 70 -20.99 -14.65 9.41
C TRP A 70 -22.13 -15.32 10.19
N SER A 71 -22.84 -14.57 11.01
CA SER A 71 -24.03 -15.07 11.68
C SER A 71 -25.05 -15.31 10.58
N ALA A 72 -25.22 -16.57 10.20
CA ALA A 72 -26.26 -17.05 9.32
C ALA A 72 -27.64 -16.79 9.95
N GLY A 73 -28.11 -15.55 9.93
CA GLY A 73 -29.48 -15.21 10.28
C GLY A 73 -30.41 -15.67 9.16
N ARG A 74 -30.79 -16.96 9.14
CA ARG A 74 -31.99 -17.41 8.42
C ARG A 74 -33.11 -17.50 9.45
N PRO A 75 -34.17 -16.66 9.40
CA PRO A 75 -35.37 -16.95 10.15
C PRO A 75 -36.02 -18.18 9.51
N SER A 76 -35.94 -19.33 10.17
CA SER A 76 -36.84 -20.44 9.88
C SER A 76 -38.09 -20.20 10.70
N GLY A 77 -39.17 -19.78 10.03
CA GLY A 77 -40.49 -20.08 10.53
C GLY A 77 -40.70 -21.60 10.58
N MET A 78 -41.81 -21.99 11.22
CA MET A 78 -42.38 -23.34 11.33
C MET A 78 -41.93 -24.15 12.57
N ALA A 79 -42.67 -23.99 13.66
CA ALA A 79 -43.60 -25.02 14.17
C ALA A 79 -44.60 -24.39 15.15
#